data_AF-A0A956DVN9-F1
#
_entry.id   AF-A0A956DVN9-F1
#
_cell.length_a   1.000
_cell.length_b   1.000
_cell.length_c   1.000
_cell.angle_alpha   90.00
_cell.angle_beta   90.00
_cell.angle_gamma   90.00
#
_symmetry.space_group_name_H-M   'P 1'
#
loop_
_entity.id
_entity.type
_entity.pdbx_description
1 polymer ?
#
loop_
_entity_poly.entity_id
_entity_poly.type
_entity_poly.pdbx_seq_one_letter_code
_entity_poly.pdbx_strand_id
1 'polypeptide(L)'
;LASAAIALYTGDVERAALDWHASWPSLEAHGLLTLPAFRVLAVRSMACSTLAAGLQGKPRRLALRALRSIGRLHFAHARAVAATGRAYLALEVGRRDRARQALQRAADAYDAADAPLDADGCRLRIAELGGGDPAAIERLHLAGIAAPSRWARLGVPLSGREDLRLSPSPPAAS
;
A
#
# COMPACT_ATOMS: atom_id res chain seq x y z
N LEU A 1 8.18 -12.72 8.61
CA LEU A 1 7.40 -12.17 7.47
C LEU A 1 5.89 -12.26 7.67
N ALA A 2 5.32 -13.43 8.03
CA ALA A 2 3.89 -13.54 8.34
C ALA A 2 3.44 -12.55 9.44
N SER A 3 4.25 -12.39 10.50
CA SER A 3 4.06 -11.37 11.55
C SER A 3 3.92 -9.95 10.98
N ALA A 4 4.81 -9.55 10.07
CA ALA A 4 4.78 -8.22 9.46
C ALA A 4 3.55 -8.00 8.56
N ALA A 5 3.10 -9.04 7.84
CA ALA A 5 1.91 -8.97 7.01
C ALA A 5 0.63 -8.85 7.87
N ILE A 6 0.54 -9.63 8.95
CA ILE A 6 -0.54 -9.54 9.93
C ILE A 6 -0.56 -8.15 10.58
N ALA A 7 0.59 -7.68 11.07
CA ALA A 7 0.72 -6.36 11.68
C ALA A 7 0.28 -5.24 10.74
N LEU A 8 0.69 -5.30 9.46
CA LEU A 8 0.25 -4.32 8.46
C LEU A 8 -1.26 -4.37 8.22
N TYR A 9 -1.86 -5.57 8.17
CA TYR A 9 -3.31 -5.75 8.02
C TYR A 9 -4.12 -5.27 9.23
N THR A 10 -3.60 -5.47 10.44
CA THR A 10 -4.25 -5.03 11.67
C THR A 10 -4.01 -3.55 11.97
N GLY A 11 -3.18 -2.86 11.17
CA GLY A 11 -2.86 -1.44 11.33
C GLY A 11 -1.70 -1.14 12.27
N ASP A 12 -0.99 -2.17 12.76
CA ASP A 12 0.25 -2.04 13.53
C ASP A 12 1.44 -1.82 12.57
N VAL A 13 1.45 -0.64 11.96
CA VAL A 13 2.40 -0.28 10.89
C VAL A 13 3.83 -0.13 11.40
N GLU A 14 4.01 0.27 12.66
CA GLU A 14 5.32 0.40 13.29
C GLU A 14 5.98 -0.96 13.47
N ARG A 15 5.26 -1.92 14.08
CA ARG A 15 5.75 -3.30 14.21
C ARG A 15 6.00 -3.92 12.85
N ALA A 16 5.09 -3.73 11.89
CA ALA A 16 5.29 -4.23 10.54
C ALA A 16 6.58 -3.67 9.91
N ALA A 17 6.86 -2.37 10.10
CA ALA A 17 8.08 -1.75 9.58
C ALA A 17 9.32 -2.33 10.26
N LEU A 18 9.34 -2.42 11.59
CA LEU A 18 10.45 -2.97 12.35
C LEU A 18 10.75 -4.42 11.94
N ASP A 19 9.73 -5.28 11.85
CA ASP A 19 9.87 -6.68 11.42
C ASP A 19 10.45 -6.78 10.00
N TRP A 20 10.00 -5.93 9.08
CA TRP A 20 10.53 -5.88 7.71
C TRP A 20 11.98 -5.44 7.66
N HIS A 21 12.35 -4.35 8.37
CA HIS A 21 13.73 -3.86 8.39
C HIS A 21 14.69 -4.84 9.06
N ALA A 22 14.25 -5.52 10.14
CA ALA A 22 15.03 -6.57 10.79
C ALA A 22 15.25 -7.78 9.88
N SER A 23 14.23 -8.15 9.09
CA SER A 23 14.30 -9.29 8.17
C SER A 23 15.08 -8.99 6.88
N TRP A 24 15.14 -7.72 6.47
CA TRP A 24 15.63 -7.30 5.14
C TRP A 24 17.04 -7.80 4.79
N PRO A 25 18.07 -7.68 5.66
CA PRO A 25 19.41 -8.16 5.35
C PRO A 25 19.46 -9.67 5.11
N SER A 26 18.64 -10.44 5.85
CA SER A 26 18.55 -11.89 5.66
C SER A 26 17.91 -12.23 4.31
N LEU A 27 16.87 -11.51 3.89
CA LEU A 27 16.24 -11.71 2.56
C LEU A 27 17.23 -11.41 1.42
N GLU A 28 18.09 -10.41 1.60
CA GLU A 28 19.16 -10.08 0.66
C GLU A 28 20.23 -11.18 0.63
N ALA A 29 20.72 -11.61 1.80
CA ALA A 29 21.75 -12.63 1.92
C ALA A 29 21.34 -13.99 1.33
N HIS A 30 20.07 -14.39 1.51
CA HIS A 30 19.53 -15.63 0.96
C HIS A 30 19.09 -15.51 -0.51
N GLY A 31 19.29 -14.35 -1.15
CA GLY A 31 18.95 -14.15 -2.56
C GLY A 31 17.44 -14.14 -2.85
N LEU A 32 16.56 -14.11 -1.84
CA LEU A 32 15.11 -14.14 -2.06
C LEU A 32 14.63 -12.92 -2.85
N LEU A 33 15.31 -11.78 -2.73
CA LEU A 33 15.01 -10.57 -3.48
C LEU A 33 15.48 -10.60 -4.95
N THR A 34 16.14 -11.66 -5.41
CA THR A 34 16.44 -11.84 -6.84
C THR A 34 15.22 -12.33 -7.62
N LEU A 35 14.30 -13.02 -6.95
CA LEU A 35 13.04 -13.51 -7.54
C LEU A 35 12.07 -12.33 -7.76
N PRO A 36 11.73 -11.96 -9.01
CA PRO A 36 11.01 -10.72 -9.29
C PRO A 36 9.65 -10.60 -8.59
N ALA A 37 8.86 -11.69 -8.58
CA ALA A 37 7.55 -11.70 -7.94
C ALA A 37 7.66 -11.50 -6.42
N PHE A 38 8.54 -12.26 -5.76
CA PHE A 38 8.78 -12.12 -4.32
C PHE A 38 9.32 -10.73 -3.97
N ARG A 39 10.27 -10.22 -4.76
CA ARG A 39 10.84 -8.89 -4.58
C ARG A 39 9.75 -7.81 -4.60
N VAL A 40 8.82 -7.87 -5.54
CA VAL A 40 7.73 -6.87 -5.63
C VAL A 40 6.84 -6.93 -4.40
N LEU A 41 6.45 -8.11 -3.93
CA LEU A 41 5.63 -8.27 -2.72
C LEU A 41 6.35 -7.81 -1.44
N ALA A 42 7.63 -8.16 -1.31
CA ALA A 42 8.48 -7.74 -0.20
C ALA A 42 8.68 -6.22 -0.18
N VAL A 43 8.97 -5.62 -1.34
CA VAL A 43 9.12 -4.17 -1.46
C VAL A 43 7.80 -3.45 -1.19
N ARG A 44 6.66 -3.94 -1.70
CA ARG A 44 5.33 -3.39 -1.40
C ARG A 44 5.14 -3.33 0.12
N SER A 45 5.27 -4.48 0.78
CA SER A 45 4.98 -4.60 2.21
C SER A 45 5.94 -3.77 3.05
N MET A 46 7.25 -3.83 2.80
CA MET A 46 8.26 -3.04 3.51
C MET A 46 8.09 -1.54 3.28
N ALA A 47 7.84 -1.12 2.04
CA ALA A 47 7.70 0.30 1.75
C ALA A 47 6.39 0.87 2.34
N CYS A 48 5.27 0.15 2.23
CA CYS A 48 4.01 0.58 2.80
C CYS A 48 4.10 0.70 4.32
N SER A 49 4.65 -0.30 5.03
CA SER A 49 4.80 -0.22 6.48
C SER A 49 5.75 0.90 6.91
N THR A 50 6.91 1.05 6.23
CA THR A 50 7.89 2.11 6.53
C THR A 50 7.30 3.50 6.37
N LEU A 51 6.56 3.71 5.28
CA LEU A 51 5.94 4.98 4.96
C LEU A 51 4.78 5.26 5.93
N ALA A 52 3.88 4.29 6.15
CA ALA A 52 2.76 4.41 7.09
C ALA A 52 3.20 4.74 8.52
N ALA A 53 4.25 4.06 9.01
CA ALA A 53 4.85 4.30 10.31
C ALA A 53 5.59 5.65 10.42
N GLY A 54 5.67 6.43 9.32
CA GLY A 54 6.32 7.74 9.32
C GLY A 54 7.83 7.67 9.59
N LEU A 55 8.47 6.51 9.40
CA LEU A 55 9.89 6.33 9.69
C LEU A 55 10.74 7.27 8.82
N GLN A 56 11.76 7.86 9.43
CA GLN A 56 12.66 8.82 8.78
C GLN A 56 14.08 8.27 8.61
N GLY A 57 14.92 8.98 7.85
CA GLY A 57 16.35 8.65 7.74
C GLY A 57 16.63 7.40 6.89
N LYS A 58 17.44 6.47 7.42
CA LYS A 58 17.90 5.27 6.70
C LYS A 58 16.72 4.37 6.23
N PRO A 59 15.76 3.98 7.10
CA PRO A 59 14.59 3.20 6.70
C PRO A 59 13.82 3.80 5.52
N ARG A 60 13.52 5.11 5.58
CA ARG A 60 12.79 5.81 4.51
C ARG A 60 13.55 5.80 3.19
N ARG A 61 14.86 6.07 3.23
CA ARG A 61 15.72 6.04 2.03
C ARG A 61 15.75 4.65 1.40
N LEU A 62 15.79 3.60 2.22
CA LEU A 62 15.73 2.21 1.76
C LEU A 62 14.39 1.92 1.05
N ALA A 63 13.26 2.23 1.68
CA ALA A 63 11.93 2.06 1.08
C ALA A 63 11.80 2.78 -0.27
N LEU A 64 12.22 4.04 -0.34
CA LEU A 64 12.18 4.82 -1.59
C LEU A 64 13.13 4.30 -2.66
N ARG A 65 14.31 3.80 -2.28
CA ARG A 65 15.24 3.16 -3.24
C ARG A 65 14.64 1.86 -3.76
N ALA A 66 14.03 1.06 -2.89
CA ALA A 66 13.41 -0.20 -3.25
C ALA A 66 12.23 0.00 -4.23
N LEU A 67 11.32 0.92 -3.93
CA LEU A 67 10.21 1.32 -4.82
C LEU A 67 10.70 1.79 -6.20
N ARG A 68 11.76 2.63 -6.23
CA ARG A 68 12.38 3.06 -7.50
C ARG A 68 12.98 1.88 -8.27
N SER A 69 13.57 0.91 -7.56
CA SER A 69 14.19 -0.25 -8.19
C SER A 69 13.16 -1.17 -8.85
N ILE A 70 12.02 -1.43 -8.18
CA ILE A 70 10.96 -2.26 -8.76
C ILE A 70 10.20 -1.52 -9.87
N GLY A 71 10.16 -0.18 -9.85
CA GLY A 71 9.61 0.61 -10.96
C GLY A 71 10.40 0.49 -12.27
N ARG A 72 11.62 -0.07 -12.23
CA ARG A 72 12.39 -0.43 -13.43
C ARG A 72 12.06 -1.83 -13.96
N LEU A 73 11.25 -2.60 -13.23
CA LEU A 73 10.74 -3.87 -13.71
C LEU A 73 9.51 -3.57 -14.59
N HIS A 74 9.49 -4.16 -15.78
CA HIS A 74 8.54 -3.77 -16.82
C HIS A 74 7.19 -4.48 -16.74
N PHE A 75 6.95 -5.39 -15.79
CA PHE A 75 5.68 -6.11 -15.68
C PHE A 75 4.62 -5.37 -14.85
N ALA A 76 3.36 -5.69 -15.10
CA ALA A 76 2.20 -4.93 -14.65
C ALA A 76 2.14 -4.74 -13.11
N HIS A 77 2.30 -5.81 -12.34
CA HIS A 77 2.28 -5.75 -10.87
C HIS A 77 3.38 -4.82 -10.31
N ALA A 78 4.59 -4.84 -10.88
CA ALA A 78 5.68 -3.95 -10.42
C ALA A 78 5.36 -2.47 -10.69
N ARG A 79 4.75 -2.16 -11.85
CA ARG A 79 4.27 -0.82 -12.17
C ARG A 79 3.18 -0.37 -11.20
N ALA A 80 2.27 -1.28 -10.84
CA ALA A 80 1.20 -1.02 -9.89
C ALA A 80 1.75 -0.63 -8.51
N VAL A 81 2.66 -1.43 -7.94
CA VAL A 81 3.29 -1.14 -6.64
C VAL A 81 4.14 0.14 -6.67
N ALA A 82 4.84 0.41 -7.78
CA ALA A 82 5.56 1.67 -7.91
C ALA A 82 4.59 2.88 -7.94
N ALA A 83 3.42 2.73 -8.58
CA ALA A 83 2.39 3.76 -8.65
C ALA A 83 1.70 3.98 -7.29
N THR A 84 1.43 2.95 -6.50
CA THR A 84 0.92 3.10 -5.13
C THR A 84 1.90 3.84 -4.23
N GLY A 85 3.21 3.54 -4.32
CA GLY A 85 4.24 4.29 -3.63
C GLY A 85 4.27 5.78 -4.01
N ARG A 86 4.05 6.12 -5.28
CA ARG A 86 3.92 7.53 -5.72
C ARG A 86 2.66 8.19 -5.18
N ALA A 87 1.55 7.45 -5.09
CA ALA A 87 0.31 7.95 -4.52
C ALA A 87 0.49 8.33 -3.04
N TYR A 88 1.14 7.46 -2.27
CA TYR A 88 1.48 7.74 -0.87
C TYR A 88 2.29 9.04 -0.74
N LEU A 89 3.37 9.17 -1.51
CA LEU A 89 4.23 10.36 -1.45
C LEU A 89 3.51 11.64 -1.85
N ALA A 90 2.52 11.55 -2.75
CA ALA A 90 1.68 12.68 -3.10
C ALA A 90 0.75 13.07 -1.94
N LEU A 91 0.17 12.09 -1.23
CA LEU A 91 -0.66 12.34 -0.04
C LEU A 91 0.14 12.96 1.11
N GLU A 92 1.37 12.49 1.34
CA GLU A 92 2.27 13.00 2.40
C GLU A 92 2.49 14.52 2.31
N VAL A 93 2.46 15.07 1.08
CA VAL A 93 2.61 16.51 0.81
C VAL A 93 1.29 17.21 0.43
N GLY A 94 0.14 16.59 0.69
CA GLY A 94 -1.19 17.16 0.46
C GLY A 94 -1.64 17.25 -1.00
N ARG A 95 -0.95 16.60 -1.94
CA ARG A 95 -1.25 16.64 -3.38
C ARG A 95 -2.27 15.57 -3.78
N ARG A 96 -3.52 15.74 -3.34
CA ARG A 96 -4.61 14.77 -3.54
C ARG A 96 -4.86 14.40 -5.01
N ASP A 97 -4.83 15.35 -5.94
CA ASP A 97 -5.05 15.06 -7.37
C ASP A 97 -3.97 14.17 -7.97
N ARG A 98 -2.71 14.42 -7.62
CA ARG A 98 -1.59 13.57 -8.05
C ARG A 98 -1.67 12.18 -7.43
N ALA A 99 -2.14 12.09 -6.18
CA ALA A 99 -2.41 10.82 -5.53
C ALA A 99 -3.50 10.03 -6.27
N ARG A 100 -4.62 10.66 -6.61
CA ARG A 100 -5.71 10.04 -7.40
C ARG A 100 -5.21 9.54 -8.76
N GLN A 101 -4.47 10.34 -9.50
CA GLN A 101 -3.88 9.91 -10.78
C GLN A 101 -2.91 8.73 -10.62
N ALA A 102 -2.13 8.72 -9.55
CA ALA A 102 -1.22 7.62 -9.26
C ALA A 102 -1.97 6.33 -8.86
N LEU A 103 -3.04 6.44 -8.07
CA LEU A 103 -3.93 5.33 -7.73
C LEU A 103 -4.66 4.79 -8.95
N GLN A 104 -5.12 5.64 -9.88
CA GLN A 104 -5.76 5.18 -11.11
C GLN A 104 -4.79 4.32 -11.93
N ARG A 105 -3.57 4.83 -12.16
CA ARG A 105 -2.51 4.05 -12.82
C ARG A 105 -2.17 2.75 -12.10
N ALA A 106 -2.29 2.73 -10.77
CA ALA A 106 -2.07 1.50 -10.00
C ALA A 106 -3.22 0.51 -10.23
N ALA A 107 -4.47 0.96 -10.22
CA ALA A 107 -5.65 0.14 -10.50
C ALA A 107 -5.56 -0.51 -11.89
N ASP A 108 -5.32 0.30 -12.93
CA ASP A 108 -5.20 -0.20 -14.31
C ASP A 108 -4.05 -1.23 -14.45
N ALA A 109 -2.96 -1.01 -13.72
CA ALA A 109 -1.81 -1.93 -13.74
C ALA A 109 -2.05 -3.20 -12.91
N TYR A 110 -2.88 -3.17 -11.86
CA TYR A 110 -3.31 -4.35 -11.13
C TYR A 110 -4.33 -5.18 -11.93
N ASP A 111 -5.25 -4.54 -12.66
CA ASP A 111 -6.14 -5.24 -13.60
C ASP A 111 -5.32 -5.98 -14.66
N ALA A 112 -4.35 -5.30 -15.27
CA ALA A 112 -3.44 -5.90 -16.25
C ALA A 112 -2.49 -6.97 -15.66
N ALA A 113 -2.46 -7.12 -14.34
CA ALA A 113 -1.69 -8.13 -13.63
C ALA A 113 -2.58 -9.26 -13.05
N ASP A 114 -3.87 -9.30 -13.42
CA ASP A 114 -4.87 -10.22 -12.89
C ASP A 114 -4.95 -10.18 -11.35
N ALA A 115 -4.82 -8.97 -10.78
CA ALA A 115 -4.90 -8.72 -9.34
C ALA A 115 -6.13 -7.83 -9.00
N PRO A 116 -7.37 -8.30 -9.25
CA PRO A 116 -8.57 -7.48 -9.18
C PRO A 116 -8.83 -6.90 -7.78
N LEU A 117 -8.48 -7.63 -6.72
CA LEU A 117 -8.66 -7.15 -5.35
C LEU A 117 -7.74 -5.96 -5.03
N ASP A 118 -6.52 -5.97 -5.55
CA ASP A 118 -5.59 -4.84 -5.39
C ASP A 118 -6.05 -3.63 -6.23
N ALA A 119 -6.61 -3.88 -7.42
CA ALA A 119 -7.22 -2.85 -8.25
C ALA A 119 -8.42 -2.19 -7.55
N ASP A 120 -9.32 -2.98 -6.96
CA ASP A 120 -10.46 -2.47 -6.19
C ASP A 120 -10.02 -1.76 -4.92
N GLY A 121 -8.96 -2.23 -4.25
CA GLY A 121 -8.33 -1.49 -3.16
C GLY A 121 -7.87 -0.09 -3.59
N CYS A 122 -7.28 0.04 -4.79
CA CYS A 122 -6.91 1.33 -5.34
C CYS A 122 -8.13 2.20 -5.68
N ARG A 123 -9.17 1.63 -6.30
CA ARG A 123 -10.42 2.35 -6.63
C ARG A 123 -11.13 2.87 -5.38
N LEU A 124 -11.20 2.06 -4.33
CA LEU A 124 -11.74 2.47 -3.03
C LEU A 124 -10.94 3.64 -2.45
N ARG A 125 -9.60 3.62 -2.53
CA ARG A 125 -8.77 4.76 -2.11
C ARG A 125 -9.04 6.02 -2.93
N ILE A 126 -9.30 5.91 -4.23
CA ILE A 126 -9.69 7.06 -5.04
C ILE A 126 -11.01 7.61 -4.51
N ALA A 127 -12.01 6.74 -4.28
CA ALA A 127 -13.34 7.13 -3.77
C ALA A 127 -13.24 7.89 -2.44
N GLU A 128 -12.45 7.38 -1.49
CA GLU A 128 -12.16 8.02 -0.20
C GLU A 128 -11.45 9.39 -0.35
N LEU A 129 -10.78 9.64 -1.48
CA LEU A 129 -10.15 10.92 -1.76
C LEU A 129 -11.10 11.96 -2.38
N GLY A 130 -12.35 11.59 -2.66
CA GLY A 130 -13.38 12.48 -3.22
C GLY A 130 -13.64 12.30 -4.72
N GLY A 131 -13.36 11.13 -5.30
CA GLY A 131 -13.82 10.79 -6.65
C GLY A 131 -13.60 9.32 -6.99
N GLY A 132 -14.25 8.73 -7.99
CA GLY A 132 -14.02 7.33 -8.36
C GLY A 132 -15.23 6.42 -8.10
N ASP A 133 -14.98 5.11 -8.01
CA ASP A 133 -16.01 4.07 -8.08
C ASP A 133 -16.45 3.58 -6.69
N PRO A 134 -17.65 3.97 -6.20
CA PRO A 134 -18.15 3.51 -4.91
C PRO A 134 -18.45 2.01 -4.88
N ALA A 135 -18.66 1.35 -6.03
CA ALA A 135 -18.93 -0.09 -6.09
C ALA A 135 -17.70 -0.96 -5.74
N ALA A 136 -16.51 -0.35 -5.64
CA ALA A 136 -15.30 -1.06 -5.21
C ALA A 136 -15.42 -1.67 -3.81
N ILE A 137 -16.17 -1.04 -2.89
CA ILE A 137 -16.39 -1.59 -1.54
C ILE A 137 -17.21 -2.88 -1.58
N GLU A 138 -18.25 -2.90 -2.43
CA GLU A 138 -19.14 -4.04 -2.60
C GLU A 138 -18.40 -5.22 -3.25
N ARG A 139 -17.60 -4.96 -4.29
CA ARG A 139 -16.79 -6.00 -4.94
C ARG A 139 -15.79 -6.65 -3.97
N LEU A 140 -15.15 -5.85 -3.10
CA LEU A 140 -14.26 -6.38 -2.07
C LEU A 140 -15.02 -7.25 -1.05
N HIS A 141 -16.21 -6.84 -0.63
CA HIS A 141 -17.06 -7.65 0.25
C HIS A 141 -17.49 -8.97 -0.41
N LEU A 142 -17.92 -8.94 -1.67
CA LEU A 142 -18.30 -10.15 -2.42
C LEU A 142 -17.12 -11.12 -2.60
N ALA A 143 -15.89 -10.60 -2.64
CA ALA A 143 -14.68 -11.40 -2.67
C ALA A 143 -14.26 -11.95 -1.28
N GLY A 144 -15.05 -11.73 -0.23
CA GLY A 144 -14.79 -12.22 1.12
C GLY A 144 -13.86 -11.33 1.96
N ILE A 145 -13.56 -10.11 1.51
CA ILE A 145 -12.78 -9.16 2.31
C ILE A 145 -13.68 -8.54 3.38
N ALA A 146 -13.50 -8.95 4.64
CA ALA A 146 -14.30 -8.48 5.77
C ALA A 146 -14.13 -6.97 6.04
N ALA A 147 -12.95 -6.40 5.77
CA ALA A 147 -12.64 -5.00 6.00
C ALA A 147 -12.01 -4.33 4.77
N PRO A 148 -12.81 -3.94 3.76
CA PRO A 148 -12.33 -3.34 2.51
C PRO A 148 -11.42 -2.12 2.70
N SER A 149 -11.74 -1.24 3.65
CA SER A 149 -10.88 -0.08 3.95
C SER A 149 -9.50 -0.47 4.49
N ARG A 150 -9.40 -1.57 5.26
CA ARG A 150 -8.08 -2.08 5.71
C ARG A 150 -7.29 -2.64 4.55
N TRP A 151 -7.96 -3.38 3.67
CA TRP A 151 -7.35 -3.89 2.44
C TRP A 151 -6.80 -2.77 1.54
N ALA A 152 -7.61 -1.75 1.28
CA ALA A 152 -7.23 -0.55 0.54
C ALA A 152 -5.98 0.15 1.14
N ARG A 153 -5.89 0.21 2.47
CA ARG A 153 -4.75 0.79 3.20
C ARG A 153 -3.46 -0.03 3.13
N LEU A 154 -3.53 -1.35 2.85
CA LEU A 154 -2.33 -2.17 2.60
C LEU A 154 -1.54 -1.68 1.38
N GLY A 155 -2.23 -1.15 0.37
CA GLY A 155 -1.63 -0.67 -0.87
C GLY A 155 -1.17 0.79 -0.80
N VAL A 156 -1.98 1.66 -0.20
CA VAL A 156 -1.67 3.08 0.02
C VAL A 156 -2.13 3.49 1.42
N PRO A 157 -1.24 3.40 2.43
CA PRO A 157 -1.58 3.80 3.78
C PRO A 157 -1.84 5.31 3.85
N LEU A 158 -2.75 5.71 4.75
CA LEU A 158 -2.90 7.11 5.12
C LEU A 158 -1.76 7.48 6.08
N SER A 159 -1.29 8.72 6.00
CA SER A 159 -0.50 9.26 7.12
C SER A 159 -1.43 9.37 8.34
N GLY A 160 -0.92 9.18 9.56
CA GLY A 160 -1.74 9.27 10.79
C GLY A 160 -2.50 10.59 10.96
N ARG A 161 -2.12 11.65 10.22
CA ARG A 161 -2.84 12.93 10.15
C ARG A 161 -4.10 12.90 9.29
N GLU A 162 -4.18 12.05 8.27
CA GLU A 162 -5.37 11.91 7.42
C GLU A 162 -6.36 10.86 7.96
N ASP A 163 -5.89 9.85 8.71
CA ASP A 163 -6.76 8.84 9.34
C ASP A 163 -7.76 9.45 10.35
N LEU A 164 -7.34 10.52 11.03
CA LEU A 164 -8.18 11.28 11.96
C LEU A 164 -9.29 12.08 11.25
N ARG A 165 -9.18 12.33 9.94
CA ARG A 165 -10.15 13.11 9.17
C ARG A 165 -11.13 12.26 8.36
N LEU A 166 -10.75 11.01 8.06
CA LEU A 166 -11.53 10.11 7.21
C LEU A 166 -12.21 8.99 8.00
N SER A 167 -12.00 8.90 9.32
CA SER A 167 -12.78 8.00 10.17
C SER A 167 -14.20 8.58 10.36
N PRO A 168 -15.26 7.89 9.92
CA PRO A 168 -16.61 8.26 10.36
C PRO A 168 -16.65 8.11 11.89
N SER A 169 -17.13 9.14 12.59
CA SER A 169 -17.44 9.02 14.01
C SER A 169 -18.32 7.78 14.20
N PRO A 170 -18.06 6.95 15.23
CA PRO A 170 -19.00 5.87 15.54
C PRO A 170 -20.39 6.48 15.74
N PRO A 171 -21.46 5.84 15.25
CA PRO A 171 -22.81 6.31 15.52
C PRO A 171 -22.96 6.44 17.03
N ALA A 172 -23.44 7.60 17.49
CA ALA A 172 -23.72 7.81 18.90
C ALA A 172 -24.66 6.68 19.36
N ALA A 173 -24.18 5.88 20.32
CA ALA A 173 -25.00 4.85 20.92
C ALA A 173 -26.26 5.53 21.49
N SER A 174 -27.42 5.19 20.93
CA SER A 174 -28.74 5.61 21.38
C SER A 174 -29.29 4.58 22.35
#